data_AF-A0A8K1YUD5-F1
#
_entry.id   AF-A0A8K1YUD5-F1
#
_cell.length_a   1.000
_cell.length_b   1.000
_cell.length_c   1.000
_cell.angle_alpha   90.00
_cell.angle_beta   90.00
_cell.angle_gamma   90.00
#
_symmetry.space_group_name_H-M   'P 1'
#
loop_
_entity.id
_entity.type
_entity.pdbx_description
1 polymer ?
#
loop_
_entity_poly.entity_id
_entity_poly.type
_entity_poly.pdbx_seq_one_letter_code
_entity_poly.pdbx_strand_id
1 'polypeptide(L)'
;MKQNILDEQFLQLEALLKNCDDLSISLQFKLVQNIYDSGLNGQQKLLQKLVFDYLNKSDLISFIHGFIFELLSKSTYPAIIQVVNQYFYNGIIPLKSACGIDYLNLQQLLSKQQFQKANQLTHLKLCQLAQIQGNHSREWLYFTDILLLPTLDLYTIDKLWSIHSRGLFGISIQRKIWLSNDSDWNKFWDKIGWKVNGLPRRYPQEFIWNFSAPQGHLPLFNQLRGVRVLSALFMHPVWNEK
;
A
#
# COMPACT_ATOMS: atom_id res chain seq x y z
N MET A 1 -25.80 4.04 -27.51
CA MET A 1 -24.51 4.76 -27.53
C MET A 1 -23.74 4.67 -26.21
N LYS A 2 -24.29 5.08 -25.04
CA LYS A 2 -23.54 5.01 -23.75
C LYS A 2 -23.07 3.61 -23.35
N GLN A 3 -23.87 2.57 -23.59
CA GLN A 3 -23.51 1.18 -23.28
C GLN A 3 -22.25 0.73 -24.04
N ASN A 4 -22.12 1.13 -25.31
CA ASN A 4 -20.97 0.77 -26.14
C ASN A 4 -19.66 1.39 -25.61
N ILE A 5 -19.71 2.65 -25.15
CA ILE A 5 -18.54 3.35 -24.58
C ILE A 5 -18.08 2.69 -23.28
N LEU A 6 -19.03 2.30 -22.42
CA LEU A 6 -18.71 1.62 -21.16
C LEU A 6 -18.02 0.27 -21.41
N ASP A 7 -18.55 -0.51 -22.37
CA ASP A 7 -18.00 -1.81 -22.73
C ASP A 7 -16.59 -1.67 -23.33
N GLU A 8 -16.37 -0.68 -24.21
CA GLU A 8 -15.04 -0.35 -24.77
C GLU A 8 -14.03 0.05 -23.69
N GLN A 9 -14.42 0.95 -22.77
CA GLN A 9 -13.55 1.39 -21.67
C GLN A 9 -13.17 0.23 -20.73
N PHE A 10 -14.13 -0.66 -20.46
CA PHE A 10 -13.88 -1.82 -19.61
C PHE A 10 -12.94 -2.82 -20.29
N LEU A 11 -13.14 -3.13 -21.57
CA LEU A 11 -12.22 -3.99 -22.34
C LEU A 11 -10.81 -3.40 -22.39
N GLN A 12 -10.69 -2.08 -22.55
CA GLN A 12 -9.41 -1.39 -22.51
C GLN A 12 -8.74 -1.52 -21.13
N LEU A 13 -9.50 -1.34 -20.04
CA LEU A 13 -8.99 -1.54 -18.68
C LEU A 13 -8.47 -2.98 -18.49
N GLU A 14 -9.23 -3.99 -18.93
CA GLU A 14 -8.82 -5.40 -18.81
C GLU A 14 -7.55 -5.73 -19.60
N ALA A 15 -7.39 -5.15 -20.79
CA ALA A 15 -6.17 -5.29 -21.57
C ALA A 15 -4.98 -4.63 -20.85
N LEU A 16 -5.18 -3.44 -20.28
CA LEU A 16 -4.13 -2.71 -19.58
C LEU A 16 -3.75 -3.33 -18.24
N LEU A 17 -4.65 -4.00 -17.52
CA LEU A 17 -4.34 -4.68 -16.25
C LEU A 17 -3.25 -5.76 -16.39
N LYS A 18 -2.93 -6.17 -17.63
CA LYS A 18 -1.82 -7.10 -17.94
C LYS A 18 -0.46 -6.39 -18.11
N ASN A 19 -0.44 -5.06 -18.20
CA ASN A 19 0.75 -4.22 -18.43
C ASN A 19 0.94 -3.21 -17.28
N CYS A 20 2.20 -2.86 -16.97
CA CYS A 20 2.53 -2.03 -15.79
C CYS A 20 3.55 -0.91 -16.07
N ASP A 21 3.51 -0.28 -17.25
CA ASP A 21 4.30 0.94 -17.49
C ASP A 21 3.59 2.20 -16.94
N ASP A 22 4.33 3.29 -16.69
CA ASP A 22 3.77 4.48 -16.01
C ASP A 22 2.62 5.15 -16.80
N LEU A 23 2.68 5.16 -18.13
CA LEU A 23 1.63 5.69 -18.99
C LEU A 23 0.34 4.85 -18.89
N SER A 24 0.48 3.53 -18.87
CA SER A 24 -0.65 2.61 -18.68
C SER A 24 -1.28 2.76 -17.30
N ILE A 25 -0.50 3.02 -16.25
CA ILE A 25 -1.02 3.19 -14.88
C ILE A 25 -1.93 4.41 -14.78
N SER A 26 -1.49 5.58 -15.28
CA SER A 26 -2.32 6.80 -15.28
C SER A 26 -3.63 6.59 -16.04
N LEU A 27 -3.56 5.90 -17.18
CA LEU A 27 -4.73 5.56 -17.97
C LEU A 27 -5.67 4.56 -17.26
N GLN A 28 -5.13 3.55 -16.57
CA GLN A 28 -5.93 2.62 -15.77
C GLN A 28 -6.74 3.34 -14.69
N PHE A 29 -6.12 4.26 -13.92
CA PHE A 29 -6.83 5.06 -12.92
C PHE A 29 -7.96 5.89 -13.56
N LYS A 30 -7.68 6.54 -14.70
CA LYS A 30 -8.68 7.33 -15.43
C LYS A 30 -9.84 6.46 -15.92
N LEU A 31 -9.56 5.29 -16.48
CA LEU A 31 -10.58 4.34 -16.94
C LEU A 31 -11.44 3.84 -15.79
N VAL A 32 -10.83 3.44 -14.66
CA VAL A 32 -11.57 3.02 -13.46
C VAL A 32 -12.53 4.12 -13.00
N GLN A 33 -12.07 5.37 -12.92
CA GLN A 33 -12.91 6.50 -12.54
C GLN A 33 -14.08 6.71 -13.52
N ASN A 34 -13.80 6.74 -14.83
CA ASN A 34 -14.84 6.89 -15.87
C ASN A 34 -15.89 5.77 -15.82
N ILE A 35 -15.44 4.53 -15.62
CA ILE A 35 -16.33 3.36 -15.49
C ILE A 35 -17.18 3.49 -14.22
N TYR A 36 -16.57 3.87 -13.09
CA TYR A 36 -17.31 4.09 -11.84
C TYR A 36 -18.36 5.21 -11.97
N ASP A 37 -18.02 6.30 -12.66
CA ASP A 37 -18.90 7.45 -12.90
C ASP A 37 -20.00 7.17 -13.94
N SER A 38 -19.94 6.03 -14.64
CA SER A 38 -20.99 5.57 -15.55
C SER A 38 -22.22 5.00 -14.82
N GLY A 39 -22.28 5.11 -13.49
CA GLY A 39 -23.40 4.72 -12.66
C GLY A 39 -23.43 3.22 -12.35
N LEU A 40 -24.62 2.70 -12.03
CA LEU A 40 -24.80 1.33 -11.54
C LEU A 40 -24.15 0.27 -12.45
N ASN A 41 -24.34 0.35 -13.77
CA ASN A 41 -23.79 -0.63 -14.71
C ASN A 41 -22.26 -0.69 -14.68
N GLY A 42 -21.59 0.47 -14.58
CA GLY A 42 -20.14 0.53 -14.51
C GLY A 42 -19.59 0.04 -13.18
N GLN A 43 -20.25 0.41 -12.07
CA GLN A 43 -19.89 -0.10 -10.75
C GLN A 43 -20.10 -1.62 -10.64
N GLN A 44 -21.15 -2.17 -11.25
CA GLN A 44 -21.36 -3.62 -11.33
C GLN A 44 -20.24 -4.33 -12.09
N LYS A 45 -19.79 -3.78 -13.23
CA LYS A 45 -18.66 -4.33 -13.99
C LYS A 45 -17.36 -4.34 -13.17
N LEU A 46 -17.04 -3.21 -12.52
CA LEU A 46 -15.87 -3.11 -11.65
C LEU A 46 -15.94 -4.09 -10.46
N LEU A 47 -17.12 -4.20 -9.85
CA LEU A 47 -17.35 -5.11 -8.72
C LEU A 47 -17.20 -6.58 -9.14
N GLN A 48 -17.81 -6.98 -10.26
CA GLN A 48 -17.66 -8.33 -10.80
C GLN A 48 -16.20 -8.67 -11.09
N LYS A 49 -15.47 -7.73 -11.71
CA LYS A 49 -14.04 -7.86 -11.97
C LYS A 49 -13.23 -8.04 -10.69
N LEU A 50 -13.45 -7.16 -9.70
CA LEU A 50 -12.75 -7.19 -8.43
C LEU A 50 -13.01 -8.50 -7.67
N VAL A 51 -14.26 -8.96 -7.60
CA VAL A 51 -14.61 -10.24 -6.96
C VAL A 51 -13.99 -11.41 -7.70
N PHE A 52 -14.04 -11.42 -9.04
CA PHE A 52 -13.44 -12.48 -9.83
C PHE A 52 -11.93 -12.57 -9.62
N ASP A 53 -11.21 -11.45 -9.69
CA ASP A 53 -9.75 -11.44 -9.50
C ASP A 53 -9.37 -11.76 -8.05
N TYR A 54 -10.14 -11.31 -7.06
CA TYR A 54 -9.90 -11.66 -5.66
C TYR A 54 -10.03 -13.16 -5.39
N LEU A 55 -11.06 -13.82 -5.95
CA LEU A 55 -11.31 -15.24 -5.73
C LEU A 55 -10.36 -16.15 -6.53
N ASN A 56 -9.92 -15.74 -7.72
CA ASN A 56 -9.17 -16.60 -8.64
C ASN A 56 -7.69 -16.23 -8.78
N LYS A 57 -7.30 -15.01 -8.37
CA LYS A 57 -5.99 -14.40 -8.67
C LYS A 57 -5.51 -13.48 -7.54
N SER A 58 -5.73 -13.88 -6.28
CA SER A 58 -5.42 -13.05 -5.10
C SER A 58 -3.99 -12.50 -5.08
N ASP A 59 -3.03 -13.24 -5.65
CA ASP A 59 -1.61 -12.83 -5.69
C ASP A 59 -1.34 -11.71 -6.72
N LEU A 60 -2.23 -11.54 -7.71
CA LEU A 60 -2.15 -10.50 -8.74
C LEU A 60 -2.89 -9.21 -8.37
N ILE A 61 -3.43 -9.12 -7.14
CA ILE A 61 -4.05 -7.90 -6.64
C ILE A 61 -3.01 -6.77 -6.63
N SER A 62 -3.35 -5.73 -7.36
CA SER A 62 -2.55 -4.52 -7.57
C SER A 62 -3.21 -3.31 -6.91
N PHE A 63 -2.51 -2.17 -6.89
CA PHE A 63 -3.07 -0.91 -6.41
C PHE A 63 -4.27 -0.41 -7.23
N ILE A 64 -4.47 -0.88 -8.47
CA ILE A 64 -5.69 -0.59 -9.24
C ILE A 64 -6.92 -1.27 -8.62
N HIS A 65 -6.76 -2.51 -8.15
CA HIS A 65 -7.81 -3.21 -7.42
C HIS A 65 -8.11 -2.49 -6.08
N GLY A 66 -7.06 -1.98 -5.41
CA GLY A 66 -7.18 -1.06 -4.27
C GLY A 66 -8.07 0.13 -4.57
N PHE A 67 -7.80 0.80 -5.68
CA PHE A 67 -8.59 1.96 -6.10
C PHE A 67 -10.03 1.61 -6.46
N ILE A 68 -10.28 0.51 -7.17
CA ILE A 68 -11.63 0.02 -7.46
C ILE A 68 -12.39 -0.21 -6.16
N PHE A 69 -11.78 -0.91 -5.20
CA PHE A 69 -12.38 -1.17 -3.89
C PHE A 69 -12.71 0.11 -3.12
N GLU A 70 -11.78 1.07 -3.07
CA GLU A 70 -12.00 2.34 -2.38
C GLU A 70 -13.15 3.16 -3.00
N LEU A 71 -13.30 3.13 -4.33
CA LEU A 71 -14.43 3.76 -5.01
C LEU A 71 -15.75 3.05 -4.72
N LEU A 72 -15.79 1.72 -4.89
CA LEU A 72 -17.01 0.93 -4.65
C LEU A 72 -17.47 0.99 -3.18
N SER A 73 -16.54 1.10 -2.23
CA SER A 73 -16.83 1.30 -0.80
C SER A 73 -17.53 2.64 -0.51
N LYS A 74 -17.45 3.60 -1.44
CA LYS A 74 -18.09 4.92 -1.37
C LYS A 74 -19.33 5.03 -2.28
N SER A 75 -19.76 3.90 -2.87
CA SER A 75 -20.95 3.86 -3.73
C SER A 75 -22.18 4.38 -2.99
N THR A 76 -23.10 4.99 -3.73
CA THR A 76 -24.44 5.35 -3.22
C THR A 76 -25.47 4.24 -3.45
N TYR A 77 -25.10 3.16 -4.16
CA TYR A 77 -26.00 2.05 -4.47
C TYR A 77 -25.90 0.95 -3.39
N PRO A 78 -26.97 0.67 -2.62
CA PRO A 78 -26.92 -0.30 -1.52
C PRO A 78 -26.49 -1.71 -1.94
N ALA A 79 -26.90 -2.16 -3.13
CA ALA A 79 -26.53 -3.47 -3.66
C ALA A 79 -25.01 -3.61 -3.88
N ILE A 80 -24.33 -2.54 -4.28
CA ILE A 80 -22.87 -2.53 -4.44
C ILE A 80 -22.20 -2.64 -3.07
N ILE A 81 -22.62 -1.80 -2.12
CA ILE A 81 -22.07 -1.79 -0.75
C ILE A 81 -22.25 -3.16 -0.07
N GLN A 82 -23.42 -3.78 -0.23
CA GLN A 82 -23.71 -5.09 0.34
C GLN A 82 -22.71 -6.15 -0.13
N VAL A 83 -22.45 -6.22 -1.43
CA VAL A 83 -21.50 -7.19 -1.99
C VAL A 83 -20.06 -6.84 -1.58
N VAL A 84 -19.70 -5.55 -1.56
CA VAL A 84 -18.37 -5.13 -1.09
C VAL A 84 -18.13 -5.59 0.35
N ASN A 85 -19.10 -5.37 1.24
CA ASN A 85 -19.01 -5.80 2.64
C ASN A 85 -19.02 -7.34 2.77
N GLN A 86 -19.73 -8.06 1.91
CA GLN A 86 -19.76 -9.52 1.93
C GLN A 86 -18.40 -10.14 1.56
N TYR A 87 -17.75 -9.64 0.51
CA TYR A 87 -16.49 -10.23 0.01
C TYR A 87 -15.23 -9.62 0.60
N PHE A 88 -15.27 -8.34 0.97
CA PHE A 88 -14.09 -7.55 1.33
C PHE A 88 -14.19 -6.95 2.74
N TYR A 89 -14.93 -7.58 3.64
CA TYR A 89 -15.01 -7.16 5.05
C TYR A 89 -13.62 -7.00 5.70
N ASN A 90 -12.71 -7.93 5.39
CA ASN A 90 -11.33 -7.91 5.87
C ASN A 90 -10.37 -7.16 4.94
N GLY A 91 -10.87 -6.49 3.89
CA GLY A 91 -10.07 -5.87 2.84
C GLY A 91 -9.96 -6.73 1.58
N ILE A 92 -9.05 -6.32 0.69
CA ILE A 92 -8.92 -6.89 -0.67
C ILE A 92 -7.67 -7.73 -0.87
N ILE A 93 -6.91 -7.94 0.20
CA ILE A 93 -5.78 -8.86 0.22
C ILE A 93 -5.83 -9.74 1.46
N PRO A 94 -5.25 -10.95 1.41
CA PRO A 94 -5.07 -11.77 2.59
C PRO A 94 -4.22 -11.06 3.66
N LEU A 95 -4.77 -10.92 4.87
CA LEU A 95 -4.08 -10.36 6.03
C LEU A 95 -3.30 -11.45 6.76
N LYS A 96 -2.20 -11.92 6.17
CA LYS A 96 -1.41 -13.04 6.69
C LYS A 96 -0.43 -12.58 7.77
N SER A 97 -0.20 -13.43 8.77
CA SER A 97 0.81 -13.23 9.81
C SER A 97 1.38 -14.57 10.25
N ALA A 98 2.70 -14.64 10.44
CA ALA A 98 3.36 -15.80 11.03
C ALA A 98 3.23 -15.83 12.57
N CYS A 99 2.90 -14.69 13.18
CA CYS A 99 2.82 -14.51 14.64
C CYS A 99 1.40 -14.21 15.15
N GLY A 100 0.37 -14.36 14.32
CA GLY A 100 -1.01 -14.06 14.69
C GLY A 100 -1.29 -12.56 14.89
N ILE A 101 -0.52 -11.68 14.26
CA ILE A 101 -0.76 -10.24 14.26
C ILE A 101 -2.01 -9.92 13.45
N ASP A 102 -2.95 -9.21 14.07
CA ASP A 102 -4.11 -8.66 13.37
C ASP A 102 -3.74 -7.37 12.61
N TYR A 103 -3.89 -7.40 11.28
CA TYR A 103 -3.65 -6.27 10.37
C TYR A 103 -4.93 -5.57 9.90
N LEU A 104 -6.12 -5.98 10.35
CA LEU A 104 -7.39 -5.43 9.89
C LEU A 104 -7.50 -3.93 10.14
N ASN A 105 -7.07 -3.47 11.31
CA ASN A 105 -7.06 -2.04 11.62
C ASN A 105 -6.11 -1.25 10.71
N LEU A 106 -4.96 -1.82 10.34
CA LEU A 106 -4.02 -1.18 9.41
C LEU A 106 -4.66 -1.07 8.02
N GLN A 107 -5.28 -2.16 7.55
CA GLN A 107 -6.02 -2.18 6.29
C GLN A 107 -7.12 -1.11 6.24
N GLN A 108 -7.92 -0.99 7.30
CA GLN A 108 -9.01 0.00 7.37
C GLN A 108 -8.51 1.44 7.42
N LEU A 109 -7.40 1.71 8.12
CA LEU A 109 -6.82 3.06 8.17
C LEU A 109 -6.28 3.46 6.79
N LEU A 110 -5.61 2.53 6.10
CA LEU A 110 -5.03 2.77 4.78
C LEU A 110 -6.12 2.97 3.71
N SER A 111 -7.16 2.14 3.68
CA SER A 111 -8.27 2.29 2.72
C SER A 111 -9.07 3.58 2.91
N LYS A 112 -9.09 4.11 4.14
CA LYS A 112 -9.67 5.42 4.48
C LYS A 112 -8.69 6.58 4.32
N GLN A 113 -7.49 6.32 3.79
CA GLN A 113 -6.43 7.31 3.54
C GLN A 113 -5.99 8.06 4.82
N GLN A 114 -6.12 7.41 5.98
CA GLN A 114 -5.69 7.94 7.28
C GLN A 114 -4.19 7.65 7.50
N PHE A 115 -3.35 8.10 6.57
CA PHE A 115 -1.93 7.70 6.46
C PHE A 115 -1.11 8.01 7.73
N GLN A 116 -1.39 9.11 8.43
CA GLN A 116 -0.70 9.43 9.68
C GLN A 116 -0.97 8.39 10.78
N LYS A 117 -2.23 7.95 10.93
CA LYS A 117 -2.61 6.90 11.89
C LYS A 117 -2.08 5.54 11.43
N ALA A 118 -2.15 5.24 10.14
CA ALA A 118 -1.60 4.01 9.57
C ALA A 118 -0.08 3.91 9.82
N ASN A 119 0.64 5.04 9.73
CA ASN A 119 2.07 5.12 10.04
C ASN A 119 2.36 4.79 11.51
N GLN A 120 1.62 5.39 12.43
CA GLN A 120 1.74 5.09 13.86
C GLN A 120 1.45 3.61 14.14
N LEU A 121 0.38 3.08 13.57
CA LEU A 121 0.03 1.67 13.74
C LEU A 121 1.07 0.74 13.12
N THR A 122 1.67 1.10 11.99
CA THR A 122 2.76 0.32 11.37
C THR A 122 3.95 0.20 12.32
N HIS A 123 4.38 1.30 12.94
CA HIS A 123 5.44 1.26 13.96
C HIS A 123 5.09 0.34 15.13
N LEU A 124 3.86 0.46 15.66
CA LEU A 124 3.39 -0.41 16.75
C LEU A 124 3.39 -1.89 16.36
N LYS A 125 2.97 -2.22 15.13
CA LYS A 125 2.95 -3.60 14.64
C LYS A 125 4.35 -4.17 14.45
N LEU A 126 5.31 -3.37 13.96
CA LEU A 126 6.71 -3.78 13.88
C LEU A 126 7.32 -3.99 15.27
N CYS A 127 7.04 -3.11 16.23
CA CYS A 127 7.46 -3.31 17.62
C CYS A 127 6.84 -4.58 18.21
N GLN A 128 5.54 -4.83 17.98
CA GLN A 128 4.86 -6.03 18.46
C GLN A 128 5.52 -7.31 17.91
N LEU A 129 5.86 -7.34 16.62
CA LEU A 129 6.59 -8.46 16.03
C LEU A 129 7.98 -8.64 16.67
N ALA A 130 8.73 -7.57 16.82
CA ALA A 130 10.04 -7.60 17.47
C ALA A 130 9.96 -8.11 18.92
N GLN A 131 8.96 -7.66 19.67
CA GLN A 131 8.70 -8.10 21.05
C GLN A 131 8.43 -9.61 21.12
N ILE A 132 7.63 -10.14 20.20
CA ILE A 132 7.32 -11.59 20.11
C ILE A 132 8.59 -12.38 19.77
N GLN A 133 9.34 -11.94 18.75
CA GLN A 133 10.51 -12.67 18.26
C GLN A 133 11.71 -12.59 19.20
N GLY A 134 11.91 -11.43 19.82
CA GLY A 134 13.05 -11.14 20.70
C GLY A 134 12.76 -11.29 22.19
N ASN A 135 11.54 -11.70 22.56
CA ASN A 135 11.07 -11.82 23.95
C ASN A 135 11.41 -10.60 24.82
N HIS A 136 10.95 -9.42 24.39
CA HIS A 136 11.17 -8.15 25.08
C HIS A 136 9.93 -7.26 25.03
N SER A 137 9.92 -6.13 25.74
CA SER A 137 8.77 -5.21 25.84
C SER A 137 9.05 -3.78 25.36
N ARG A 138 10.20 -3.52 24.74
CA ARG A 138 10.57 -2.17 24.24
C ARG A 138 9.64 -1.70 23.12
N GLU A 139 9.40 -0.39 23.06
CA GLU A 139 8.55 0.26 22.04
C GLU A 139 9.35 0.86 20.86
N TRP A 140 10.62 0.46 20.73
CA TRP A 140 11.50 0.84 19.63
C TRP A 140 12.24 -0.38 19.11
N LEU A 141 12.71 -0.26 17.86
CA LEU A 141 13.40 -1.33 17.14
C LEU A 141 14.91 -1.10 17.17
N TYR A 142 15.67 -2.14 17.49
CA TYR A 142 17.06 -2.27 17.09
C TYR A 142 17.15 -2.89 15.69
N PHE A 143 18.25 -2.65 15.01
CA PHE A 143 18.48 -3.26 13.70
C PHE A 143 18.55 -4.80 13.77
N THR A 144 18.95 -5.36 14.93
CA THR A 144 18.92 -6.82 15.18
C THR A 144 17.50 -7.37 15.25
N ASP A 145 16.56 -6.58 15.77
CA ASP A 145 15.16 -6.99 15.85
C ASP A 145 14.57 -7.15 14.44
N ILE A 146 15.00 -6.29 13.50
CA ILE A 146 14.58 -6.36 12.09
C ILE A 146 14.95 -7.69 11.44
N LEU A 147 16.12 -8.23 11.76
CA LEU A 147 16.61 -9.50 11.20
C LEU A 147 15.76 -10.71 11.64
N LEU A 148 14.97 -10.56 12.70
CA LEU A 148 14.10 -11.60 13.25
C LEU A 148 12.64 -11.44 12.79
N LEU A 149 12.30 -10.34 12.12
CA LEU A 149 10.92 -10.11 11.69
C LEU A 149 10.51 -11.17 10.66
N PRO A 150 9.34 -11.81 10.80
CA PRO A 150 8.91 -12.78 9.81
C PRO A 150 8.68 -12.13 8.45
N THR A 151 9.17 -12.78 7.39
CA THR A 151 8.96 -12.35 5.99
C THR A 151 7.47 -12.13 5.68
N LEU A 152 6.59 -13.03 6.11
CA LEU A 152 5.15 -12.98 5.84
C LEU A 152 4.48 -11.70 6.38
N ASP A 153 4.91 -11.25 7.55
CA ASP A 153 4.38 -10.08 8.23
C ASP A 153 4.88 -8.78 7.58
N LEU A 154 6.18 -8.70 7.26
CA LEU A 154 6.74 -7.57 6.53
C LEU A 154 6.14 -7.43 5.13
N TYR A 155 5.94 -8.55 4.43
CA TYR A 155 5.28 -8.57 3.14
C TYR A 155 3.83 -8.05 3.22
N THR A 156 3.07 -8.51 4.23
CA THR A 156 1.68 -8.07 4.42
C THR A 156 1.62 -6.57 4.69
N ILE A 157 2.46 -6.03 5.58
CA ILE A 157 2.54 -4.59 5.84
C ILE A 157 2.87 -3.81 4.56
N ASP A 158 3.89 -4.23 3.82
CA ASP A 158 4.33 -3.54 2.60
C ASP A 158 3.26 -3.57 1.50
N LYS A 159 2.61 -4.72 1.31
CA LYS A 159 1.54 -4.89 0.32
C LYS A 159 0.34 -4.00 0.63
N LEU A 160 -0.05 -3.89 1.91
CA LEU A 160 -1.11 -2.98 2.36
C LEU A 160 -0.78 -1.53 2.00
N TRP A 161 0.43 -1.07 2.34
CA TRP A 161 0.89 0.28 1.99
C TRP A 161 0.88 0.51 0.48
N SER A 162 1.41 -0.43 -0.30
CA SER A 162 1.49 -0.30 -1.76
C SER A 162 0.11 -0.21 -2.42
N ILE A 163 -0.84 -1.05 -2.00
CA ILE A 163 -2.18 -1.12 -2.58
C ILE A 163 -2.96 0.16 -2.35
N HIS A 164 -2.97 0.64 -1.10
CA HIS A 164 -3.77 1.79 -0.68
C HIS A 164 -3.08 3.14 -0.86
N SER A 165 -1.85 3.14 -1.39
CA SER A 165 -1.12 4.36 -1.74
C SER A 165 -1.02 4.60 -3.25
N ARG A 166 -1.75 3.83 -4.07
CA ARG A 166 -1.60 3.87 -5.54
C ARG A 166 -0.17 3.53 -6.00
N GLY A 167 0.53 2.67 -5.25
CA GLY A 167 1.92 2.32 -5.49
C GLY A 167 2.94 3.39 -5.09
N LEU A 168 2.54 4.41 -4.31
CA LEU A 168 3.44 5.48 -3.89
C LEU A 168 4.23 5.15 -2.62
N PHE A 169 3.66 4.38 -1.69
CA PHE A 169 4.19 4.17 -0.34
C PHE A 169 4.42 2.69 -0.04
N GLY A 170 5.46 2.41 0.74
CA GLY A 170 5.88 1.05 1.07
C GLY A 170 7.39 0.99 1.31
N ILE A 171 7.82 0.00 2.09
CA ILE A 171 9.23 -0.28 2.40
C ILE A 171 9.94 -0.79 1.14
N SER A 172 9.28 -1.61 0.31
CA SER A 172 9.82 -2.10 -0.97
C SER A 172 10.05 -0.96 -1.97
N ILE A 173 9.15 0.02 -2.00
CA ILE A 173 9.24 1.23 -2.84
C ILE A 173 10.40 2.09 -2.35
N GLN A 174 10.51 2.33 -1.05
CA GLN A 174 11.64 3.02 -0.44
C GLN A 174 12.97 2.34 -0.79
N ARG A 175 13.05 1.01 -0.63
CA ARG A 175 14.22 0.22 -1.00
C ARG A 175 14.58 0.40 -2.48
N LYS A 176 13.61 0.35 -3.39
CA LYS A 176 13.84 0.55 -4.83
C LYS A 176 14.46 1.92 -5.11
N ILE A 177 13.93 2.97 -4.49
CA ILE A 177 14.47 4.34 -4.62
C ILE A 177 15.88 4.42 -4.04
N TRP A 178 16.14 3.82 -2.88
CA TRP A 178 17.46 3.81 -2.27
C TRP A 178 18.50 3.11 -3.17
N LEU A 179 18.17 1.92 -3.69
CA LEU A 179 19.03 1.18 -4.62
C LEU A 179 19.29 1.94 -5.93
N SER A 180 18.28 2.62 -6.49
CA SER A 180 18.45 3.41 -7.71
C SER A 180 19.27 4.70 -7.50
N ASN A 181 19.59 5.05 -6.26
CA ASN A 181 20.45 6.17 -5.91
C ASN A 181 21.79 5.69 -5.32
N ASP A 182 22.30 4.57 -5.81
CA ASP A 182 23.58 3.97 -5.42
C ASP A 182 23.70 3.70 -3.92
N SER A 183 22.57 3.44 -3.24
CA SER A 183 22.51 3.28 -1.80
C SER A 183 22.96 4.51 -0.98
N ASP A 184 22.97 5.70 -1.59
CA ASP A 184 23.30 6.96 -0.93
C ASP A 184 22.11 7.47 -0.10
N TRP A 185 22.28 7.49 1.22
CA TRP A 185 21.25 7.94 2.16
C TRP A 185 20.86 9.41 1.95
N ASN A 186 21.79 10.31 1.63
CA ASN A 186 21.46 11.72 1.45
C ASN A 186 20.57 11.92 0.23
N LYS A 187 20.94 11.33 -0.91
CA LYS A 187 20.10 11.36 -2.12
C LYS A 187 18.73 10.72 -1.85
N PHE A 188 18.69 9.60 -1.14
CA PHE A 188 17.45 8.93 -0.79
C PHE A 188 16.53 9.83 0.04
N TRP A 189 17.03 10.48 1.10
CA TRP A 189 16.23 11.37 1.94
C TRP A 189 15.66 12.57 1.19
N ASP A 190 16.42 13.14 0.27
CA ASP A 190 15.94 14.23 -0.59
C ASP A 190 14.85 13.72 -1.55
N LYS A 191 15.03 12.53 -2.14
CA LYS A 191 14.06 11.94 -3.09
C LYS A 191 12.71 11.60 -2.45
N ILE A 192 12.71 10.99 -1.27
CA ILE A 192 11.47 10.66 -0.57
C ILE A 192 10.92 11.85 0.24
N GLY A 193 11.60 12.99 0.21
CA GLY A 193 11.18 14.23 0.86
C GLY A 193 11.24 14.18 2.38
N TRP A 194 12.14 13.41 2.98
CA TRP A 194 12.43 13.46 4.42
C TRP A 194 13.40 14.57 4.79
N LYS A 195 14.15 15.08 3.82
CA LYS A 195 14.90 16.32 3.91
C LYS A 195 14.40 17.33 2.90
N VAL A 196 14.43 18.61 3.28
CA VAL A 196 14.17 19.75 2.40
C VAL A 196 15.26 20.77 2.65
N ASN A 197 15.96 21.19 1.59
CA ASN A 197 17.08 22.14 1.68
C ASN A 197 18.15 21.69 2.69
N GLY A 198 18.45 20.38 2.73
CA GLY A 198 19.44 19.79 3.63
C GLY A 198 18.97 19.59 5.08
N LEU A 199 17.77 20.06 5.46
CA LEU A 199 17.24 19.94 6.81
C LEU A 199 16.22 18.80 6.92
N PRO A 200 16.27 17.97 7.99
CA PRO A 200 15.28 16.93 8.22
C PRO A 200 13.92 17.53 8.59
N ARG A 201 12.84 16.92 8.10
CA ARG A 201 11.47 17.30 8.48
C ARG A 201 11.16 16.95 9.94
N ARG A 202 10.38 17.81 10.61
CA ARG A 202 9.87 17.62 11.97
C ARG A 202 8.56 16.84 11.97
N TYR A 203 8.53 15.77 12.76
CA TYR A 203 7.35 14.96 12.95
C TYR A 203 6.37 15.60 13.95
N PRO A 204 5.04 15.50 13.74
CA PRO A 204 4.36 15.02 12.53
C PRO A 204 4.08 16.10 11.48
N GLN A 205 4.17 17.39 11.83
CA GLN A 205 3.53 18.48 11.07
C GLN A 205 4.19 18.76 9.72
N GLU A 206 5.50 18.52 9.60
CA GLU A 206 6.19 18.81 8.34
C GLU A 206 6.08 17.66 7.35
N PHE A 207 5.62 16.46 7.74
CA PHE A 207 5.42 15.34 6.81
C PHE A 207 4.10 15.48 6.03
N ILE A 208 4.05 14.88 4.83
CA ILE A 208 2.90 14.95 3.93
C ILE A 208 2.11 13.64 4.04
N TRP A 209 0.89 13.74 4.57
CA TRP A 209 0.04 12.58 4.91
C TRP A 209 -1.05 12.30 3.87
N ASN A 210 -0.77 12.53 2.59
CA ASN A 210 -1.71 12.31 1.48
C ASN A 210 -0.95 12.02 0.17
N PHE A 211 -1.68 11.85 -0.94
CA PHE A 211 -1.11 11.48 -2.24
C PHE A 211 -0.21 12.54 -2.91
N SER A 212 -0.11 13.77 -2.40
CA SER A 212 0.86 14.75 -2.91
C SER A 212 2.28 14.52 -2.38
N ALA A 213 2.46 13.59 -1.45
CA ALA A 213 3.76 13.22 -0.94
C ALA A 213 4.62 12.54 -2.04
N PRO A 214 5.95 12.71 -2.01
CA PRO A 214 6.84 11.99 -2.93
C PRO A 214 6.68 10.47 -2.83
N GLN A 215 7.04 9.77 -3.89
CA GLN A 215 7.14 8.31 -3.86
C GLN A 215 8.14 7.88 -2.77
N GLY A 216 7.78 6.86 -1.99
CA GLY A 216 8.54 6.36 -0.85
C GLY A 216 8.44 7.21 0.42
N HIS A 217 7.62 8.28 0.45
CA HIS A 217 7.55 9.16 1.62
C HIS A 217 7.11 8.43 2.90
N LEU A 218 6.24 7.42 2.77
CA LEU A 218 5.69 6.64 3.88
C LEU A 218 5.92 5.12 3.65
N PRO A 219 5.94 4.30 4.73
CA PRO A 219 5.90 4.68 6.15
C PRO A 219 7.21 5.32 6.63
N LEU A 220 7.17 6.01 7.76
CA LEU A 220 8.31 6.68 8.37
C LEU A 220 9.12 5.76 9.27
N PHE A 221 10.44 5.92 9.24
CA PHE A 221 11.38 5.29 10.15
C PHE A 221 12.24 6.36 10.80
N ASN A 222 12.31 6.38 12.13
CA ASN A 222 13.02 7.42 12.86
C ASN A 222 14.54 7.35 12.64
N GLN A 223 15.12 8.42 12.07
CA GLN A 223 16.55 8.51 11.77
C GLN A 223 17.39 9.16 12.89
N LEU A 224 16.79 9.55 14.02
CA LEU A 224 17.51 10.13 15.18
C LEU A 224 18.54 9.17 15.80
N ARG A 225 18.39 7.86 15.57
CA ARG A 225 19.33 6.82 16.03
C ARG A 225 20.17 6.24 14.88
N GLY A 226 20.24 6.96 13.76
CA GLY A 226 20.95 6.55 12.55
C GLY A 226 20.17 5.57 11.67
N VAL A 227 20.82 5.14 10.59
CA VAL A 227 20.17 4.45 9.46
C VAL A 227 20.06 2.93 9.61
N ARG A 228 20.62 2.34 10.67
CA ARG A 228 20.81 0.89 10.78
C ARG A 228 19.51 0.10 10.73
N VAL A 229 18.45 0.60 11.35
CA VAL A 229 17.12 -0.03 11.31
C VAL A 229 16.57 -0.04 9.89
N LEU A 230 16.60 1.10 9.20
CA LEU A 230 16.08 1.18 7.84
C LEU A 230 16.94 0.39 6.85
N SER A 231 18.27 0.42 7.03
CA SER A 231 19.20 -0.41 6.26
C SER A 231 18.89 -1.90 6.42
N ALA A 232 18.68 -2.37 7.66
CA ALA A 232 18.29 -3.75 7.92
C ALA A 232 16.94 -4.09 7.28
N LEU A 233 15.98 -3.15 7.29
CA LEU A 233 14.70 -3.34 6.61
C LEU A 233 14.90 -3.49 5.10
N PHE A 234 15.69 -2.64 4.45
CA PHE A 234 15.95 -2.73 3.01
C PHE A 234 16.77 -3.97 2.60
N MET A 235 17.58 -4.51 3.50
CA MET A 235 18.35 -5.74 3.26
C MET A 235 17.61 -7.02 3.69
N HIS A 236 16.40 -6.90 4.24
CA HIS A 236 15.61 -8.05 4.68
C HIS A 236 15.32 -9.01 3.50
N PRO A 237 15.39 -10.34 3.70
CA PRO A 237 15.22 -11.32 2.61
C PRO A 237 13.84 -11.30 1.92
N VAL A 238 12.82 -10.76 2.59
CA VAL A 238 11.46 -10.60 2.03
C VAL A 238 11.41 -9.96 0.65
N TRP A 239 12.37 -9.07 0.31
CA TRP A 239 12.37 -8.40 -1.00
C TRP A 239 12.95 -9.24 -2.14
N ASN A 240 13.52 -10.41 -1.83
CA ASN A 240 14.11 -11.33 -2.79
C ASN A 240 13.20 -12.54 -3.06
N GLU A 241 12.21 -12.77 -2.21
CA GLU A 241 11.18 -13.79 -2.40
C GLU A 241 10.16 -13.27 -3.43
N LYS A 242 10.10 -13.91 -4.59
CA LYS A 242 9.12 -13.63 -5.66
C LYS A 242 7.91 -14.54 -5.56
#